data_AF-A0A8J7RIW6-F1
#
_entry.id   AF-A0A8J7RIW6-F1
#
_cell.length_a   1.000
_cell.length_b   1.000
_cell.length_c   1.000
_cell.angle_alpha   90.00
_cell.angle_beta   90.00
_cell.angle_gamma   90.00
#
_symmetry.space_group_name_H-M   'P 1'
#
loop_
_entity.id
_entity.type
_entity.pdbx_description
1 polymer ?
#
loop_
_entity_poly.entity_id
_entity_poly.type
_entity_poly.pdbx_seq_one_letter_code
_entity_poly.pdbx_strand_id
1 'polypeptide(L)'
;SKSMKNSNQSEKLKNLLHKYETSTNKPKLTPMDIKMMYYVVNNPEIKTLKKERYRTILYMLNKNMLTEADRKELLKYFQKYIEQASEQNLVLERIKYDKEKSKYLMFPYLTRFTNSKQLKRQLAQYNCVFEQTAKKYKYGVHLTLTTDPKRFDNIVEANKHFGKAFNRFMSFLAKYNKNSDGKPERPKYLAAYEYTKSGLLHAHILIFGKKYLMDQKLITREWSRCGQGQIAHIYGIRREGINWVYNRNRPEEVKTGEYKNANEYLKKYLVKTLYSELDGSMYWSMNKRFYTMSKSLKPDMMTKAKPAEKMYNFVGIWTDDELTVNVDGAFKAGLPYKEIKKIFIEERRDQESGTYV
;
A
#
# COMPACT_ATOMS: atom_id res chain seq x y z
N SER A 1 31.69 10.57 -12.21
CA SER A 1 31.06 11.11 -10.98
C SER A 1 30.21 10.10 -10.17
N LYS A 2 29.84 8.92 -10.70
CA LYS A 2 29.12 7.87 -9.92
C LYS A 2 30.05 6.93 -9.12
N SER A 3 31.29 6.68 -9.54
CA SER A 3 32.22 5.82 -8.78
C SER A 3 32.76 6.47 -7.51
N MET A 4 32.98 7.80 -7.51
CA MET A 4 33.43 8.56 -6.33
C MET A 4 32.38 8.65 -5.21
N LYS A 5 31.08 8.48 -5.50
CA LYS A 5 30.04 8.46 -4.45
C LYS A 5 30.00 7.13 -3.69
N ASN A 6 30.43 6.03 -4.31
CA ASN A 6 30.47 4.72 -3.66
C ASN A 6 31.72 4.55 -2.78
N SER A 7 32.86 5.16 -3.14
CA SER A 7 34.08 5.10 -2.31
C SER A 7 33.90 5.82 -0.97
N ASN A 8 33.31 7.02 -0.98
CA ASN A 8 33.02 7.79 0.24
C ASN A 8 31.99 7.11 1.17
N GLN A 9 31.11 6.27 0.63
CA GLN A 9 30.16 5.50 1.43
C GLN A 9 30.81 4.27 2.08
N SER A 10 31.70 3.59 1.35
CA SER A 10 32.50 2.47 1.89
C SER A 10 33.41 2.93 3.03
N GLU A 11 34.03 4.09 2.89
CA GLU A 11 34.97 4.65 3.86
C GLU A 11 34.27 5.16 5.13
N LYS A 12 33.08 5.75 4.99
CA LYS A 12 32.20 6.05 6.13
C LYS A 12 31.78 4.80 6.89
N LEU A 13 31.51 3.70 6.19
CA LEU A 13 31.14 2.42 6.82
C LEU A 13 32.32 1.84 7.61
N LYS A 14 33.53 1.89 7.06
CA LYS A 14 34.76 1.47 7.75
C LYS A 14 35.03 2.29 9.02
N ASN A 15 34.84 3.61 8.95
CA ASN A 15 35.04 4.48 10.12
C ASN A 15 33.98 4.28 11.22
N LEU A 16 32.72 4.01 10.84
CA LEU A 16 31.66 3.65 11.79
C LEU A 16 31.91 2.29 12.45
N LEU A 17 32.41 1.31 11.69
CA LEU A 17 32.79 -0.01 12.20
C LEU A 17 33.98 0.09 13.17
N HIS A 18 35.02 0.83 12.81
CA HIS A 18 36.19 1.03 13.67
C HIS A 18 35.82 1.73 14.99
N LYS A 19 35.00 2.79 14.92
CA LYS A 19 34.49 3.49 16.12
C LYS A 19 33.58 2.62 16.99
N TYR A 20 32.84 1.68 16.38
CA TYR A 20 32.04 0.70 17.11
C TYR A 20 32.93 -0.33 17.80
N GLU A 21 33.98 -0.82 17.12
CA GLU A 21 34.89 -1.85 17.63
C GLU A 21 35.68 -1.41 18.87
N THR A 22 35.97 -0.12 19.02
CA THR A 22 36.76 0.43 20.14
C THR A 22 35.94 0.82 21.38
N SER A 23 34.61 0.68 21.36
CA SER A 23 33.75 1.01 22.52
C SER A 23 33.73 -0.13 23.54
N THR A 24 34.00 0.19 24.82
CA THR A 24 34.13 -0.76 25.94
C THR A 24 32.79 -1.20 26.56
N ASN A 25 31.66 -0.65 26.10
CA ASN A 25 30.33 -0.95 26.62
C ASN A 25 29.35 -1.29 25.48
N LYS A 26 29.54 -2.46 24.85
CA LYS A 26 28.76 -2.87 23.68
C LYS A 26 27.49 -3.63 24.06
N PRO A 27 26.28 -3.18 23.65
CA PRO A 27 25.24 -4.12 23.28
C PRO A 27 25.74 -4.94 22.07
N LYS A 28 25.65 -6.28 22.12
CA LYS A 28 26.00 -7.15 20.98
C LYS A 28 25.06 -6.83 19.82
N LEU A 29 25.51 -6.00 18.86
CA LEU A 29 24.76 -5.76 17.62
C LEU A 29 24.93 -6.98 16.73
N THR A 30 23.80 -7.61 16.43
CA THR A 30 23.75 -8.70 15.45
C THR A 30 23.94 -8.14 14.03
N PRO A 31 24.31 -8.96 13.03
CA PRO A 31 24.28 -8.55 11.62
C PRO A 31 22.91 -7.99 11.19
N MET A 32 21.84 -8.43 11.85
CA MET A 32 20.49 -7.90 11.67
C MET A 32 20.37 -6.45 12.17
N ASP A 33 20.99 -6.13 13.31
CA ASP A 33 20.97 -4.78 13.87
C ASP A 33 21.78 -3.78 13.02
N ILE A 34 22.84 -4.24 12.38
CA ILE A 34 23.65 -3.43 11.46
C ILE A 34 22.87 -3.16 10.15
N LYS A 35 22.25 -4.20 9.57
CA LYS A 35 21.39 -4.06 8.38
C LYS A 35 20.17 -3.17 8.69
N MET A 36 19.63 -3.27 9.91
CA MET A 36 18.57 -2.43 10.45
C MET A 36 18.98 -0.96 10.52
N MET A 37 20.13 -0.64 11.13
CA MET A 37 20.64 0.73 11.20
C MET A 37 20.84 1.31 9.80
N TYR A 38 21.45 0.55 8.90
CA TYR A 38 21.63 0.98 7.50
C TYR A 38 20.30 1.26 6.80
N TYR A 39 19.30 0.38 6.97
CA TYR A 39 18.01 0.53 6.31
C TYR A 39 17.20 1.72 6.85
N VAL A 40 17.21 1.97 8.16
CA VAL A 40 16.57 3.13 8.81
C VAL A 40 17.24 4.44 8.39
N VAL A 41 18.58 4.47 8.35
CA VAL A 41 19.34 5.66 7.92
C VAL A 41 19.03 6.03 6.47
N ASN A 42 18.91 5.04 5.59
CA ASN A 42 18.65 5.26 4.17
C ASN A 42 17.16 5.41 3.81
N ASN A 43 16.23 5.18 4.76
CA ASN A 43 14.79 5.33 4.56
C ASN A 43 14.16 6.02 5.79
N PRO A 44 14.34 7.33 5.97
CA PRO A 44 13.90 8.06 7.16
C PRO A 44 12.39 7.98 7.42
N GLU A 45 11.59 7.73 6.37
CA GLU A 45 10.16 7.40 6.45
C GLU A 45 9.83 6.22 7.38
N ILE A 46 10.80 5.33 7.63
CA ILE A 46 10.65 4.17 8.52
C ILE A 46 10.45 4.57 9.97
N LYS A 47 11.03 5.70 10.43
CA LYS A 47 10.88 6.19 11.81
C LYS A 47 9.44 6.51 12.18
N THR A 48 8.57 6.68 11.18
CA THR A 48 7.14 7.01 11.36
C THR A 48 6.23 5.78 11.24
N LEU A 49 6.79 4.59 11.00
CA LEU A 49 6.01 3.36 10.90
C LEU A 49 5.57 2.88 12.29
N LYS A 50 4.33 2.37 12.36
CA LYS A 50 3.86 1.60 13.51
C LYS A 50 4.81 0.41 13.76
N LYS A 51 5.03 0.09 15.03
CA LYS A 51 6.04 -0.88 15.51
C LYS A 51 5.90 -2.26 14.85
N GLU A 52 4.66 -2.72 14.71
CA GLU A 52 4.27 -4.01 14.13
C GLU A 52 4.66 -4.08 12.65
N ARG A 53 4.38 -3.00 11.93
CA ARG A 53 4.70 -2.90 10.50
C ARG A 53 6.21 -2.83 10.27
N TYR A 54 6.91 -2.12 11.14
CA TYR A 54 8.36 -2.06 11.14
C TYR A 54 8.97 -3.46 11.34
N ARG A 55 8.53 -4.20 12.36
CA ARG A 55 8.93 -5.60 12.62
C ARG A 55 8.69 -6.51 11.42
N THR A 56 7.56 -6.32 10.76
CA THR A 56 7.21 -7.11 9.57
C THR A 56 8.17 -6.85 8.41
N ILE A 57 8.51 -5.58 8.15
CA ILE A 57 9.48 -5.23 7.11
C ILE A 57 10.86 -5.82 7.44
N LEU A 58 11.30 -5.74 8.70
CA LEU A 58 12.55 -6.35 9.14
C LEU A 58 12.58 -7.85 8.86
N TYR A 59 11.52 -8.56 9.25
CA TYR A 59 11.40 -10.00 9.00
C TYR A 59 11.57 -10.36 7.51
N MET A 60 11.01 -9.55 6.62
CA MET A 60 11.08 -9.77 5.17
C MET A 60 12.42 -9.38 4.52
N LEU A 61 13.27 -8.55 5.14
CA LEU A 61 14.52 -8.06 4.52
C LEU A 61 15.58 -9.15 4.28
N ASN A 62 15.41 -10.33 4.88
CA ASN A 62 16.30 -11.48 4.71
C ASN A 62 15.64 -12.61 3.92
N LYS A 63 14.56 -12.32 3.19
CA LYS A 63 13.77 -13.32 2.47
C LYS A 63 13.65 -12.91 1.01
N ASN A 64 13.99 -13.81 0.10
CA ASN A 64 13.74 -13.64 -1.34
C ASN A 64 12.31 -14.04 -1.72
N MET A 65 11.78 -15.03 -1.02
CA MET A 65 10.41 -15.53 -1.15
C MET A 65 9.89 -15.95 0.23
N LEU A 66 8.59 -15.86 0.43
CA LEU A 66 7.91 -16.27 1.66
C LEU A 66 7.48 -17.73 1.58
N THR A 67 7.66 -18.43 2.69
CA THR A 67 7.07 -19.73 2.99
C THR A 67 5.71 -19.57 3.67
N GLU A 68 4.95 -20.65 3.81
CA GLU A 68 3.72 -20.69 4.62
C GLU A 68 3.96 -20.20 6.06
N ALA A 69 5.07 -20.59 6.68
CA ALA A 69 5.43 -20.17 8.04
C ALA A 69 5.71 -18.66 8.11
N ASP A 70 6.44 -18.11 7.13
CA ASP A 70 6.67 -16.67 7.04
C ASP A 70 5.34 -15.91 6.93
N ARG A 71 4.40 -16.40 6.11
CA ARG A 71 3.08 -15.75 5.96
C ARG A 71 2.25 -15.77 7.26
N LYS A 72 2.30 -16.87 8.03
CA LYS A 72 1.66 -16.94 9.35
C LYS A 72 2.29 -15.94 10.32
N GLU A 73 3.60 -15.77 10.28
CA GLU A 73 4.29 -14.79 11.12
C GLU A 73 3.91 -13.35 10.75
N LEU A 74 3.83 -13.04 9.46
CA LEU A 74 3.31 -11.76 8.96
C LEU A 74 1.87 -11.49 9.42
N LEU A 75 1.03 -12.52 9.39
CA LEU A 75 -0.37 -12.43 9.84
C LEU A 75 -0.45 -12.05 11.32
N LYS A 76 0.39 -12.61 12.20
CA LYS A 76 0.41 -12.24 13.63
C LYS A 76 0.67 -10.76 13.84
N TYR A 77 1.68 -10.19 13.15
CA TYR A 77 1.96 -8.75 13.26
C TYR A 77 0.80 -7.90 12.72
N PHE A 78 0.16 -8.36 11.65
CA PHE A 78 -0.99 -7.67 11.08
C PHE A 78 -2.20 -7.71 12.01
N GLN A 79 -2.52 -8.86 12.61
CA GLN A 79 -3.63 -9.00 13.56
C GLN A 79 -3.42 -8.11 14.79
N LYS A 80 -2.20 -8.09 15.34
CA LYS A 80 -1.86 -7.17 16.44
C LYS A 80 -2.05 -5.70 16.04
N TYR A 81 -1.71 -5.33 14.80
CA TYR A 81 -1.97 -3.99 14.30
C TYR A 81 -3.48 -3.69 14.18
N ILE A 82 -4.29 -4.66 13.76
CA ILE A 82 -5.74 -4.50 13.63
C ILE A 82 -6.39 -4.32 15.00
N GLU A 83 -6.03 -5.16 15.96
CA GLU A 83 -6.48 -5.10 17.36
C GLU A 83 -6.16 -3.73 17.99
N GLN A 84 -4.90 -3.30 17.92
CA GLN A 84 -4.50 -1.97 18.39
C GLN A 84 -5.21 -0.83 17.66
N ALA A 85 -5.54 -1.01 16.37
CA ALA A 85 -6.25 0.02 15.62
C ALA A 85 -7.72 0.09 16.00
N SER A 86 -8.35 -1.02 16.43
CA SER A 86 -9.74 -1.03 16.91
C SER A 86 -9.91 -0.36 18.27
N GLU A 87 -8.89 -0.38 19.12
CA GLU A 87 -8.86 0.27 20.44
C GLU A 87 -8.45 1.75 20.38
N GLN A 88 -8.22 2.27 19.17
CA GLN A 88 -7.73 3.63 18.96
C GLN A 88 -8.86 4.55 18.50
N ASN A 89 -8.80 5.81 18.96
CA ASN A 89 -9.65 6.91 18.58
C ASN A 89 -8.82 8.01 17.89
N LEU A 90 -9.32 8.48 16.75
CA LEU A 90 -8.87 9.68 16.07
C LEU A 90 -9.47 10.91 16.77
N VAL A 91 -8.60 11.79 17.25
CA VAL A 91 -9.00 13.05 17.91
C VAL A 91 -8.72 14.23 17.00
N LEU A 92 -9.75 15.05 16.77
CA LEU A 92 -9.72 16.26 15.95
C LEU A 92 -10.18 17.46 16.77
N GLU A 93 -9.50 18.59 16.64
CA GLU A 93 -9.89 19.88 17.24
C GLU A 93 -10.59 20.74 16.18
N ARG A 94 -11.70 21.39 16.53
CA ARG A 94 -12.36 22.38 15.66
C ARG A 94 -11.54 23.66 15.55
N ILE A 95 -11.32 24.14 14.33
CA ILE A 95 -10.62 25.42 14.09
C ILE A 95 -11.54 26.61 14.35
N LYS A 96 -12.79 26.53 13.86
CA LYS A 96 -13.84 27.50 14.19
C LYS A 96 -14.67 26.91 15.33
N TYR A 97 -14.44 27.42 16.54
CA TYR A 97 -15.14 27.00 17.75
C TYR A 97 -16.44 27.77 17.91
N ASP A 98 -17.53 27.02 17.96
CA ASP A 98 -18.85 27.48 18.36
C ASP A 98 -19.06 26.97 19.79
N LYS A 99 -19.38 27.86 20.74
CA LYS A 99 -19.49 27.50 22.17
C LYS A 99 -20.59 26.46 22.42
N GLU A 100 -21.52 26.29 21.49
CA GLU A 100 -22.59 25.29 21.57
C GLU A 100 -22.14 23.87 21.20
N LYS A 101 -20.91 23.70 20.67
CA LYS A 101 -20.41 22.40 20.18
C LYS A 101 -19.12 22.02 20.89
N SER A 102 -18.93 20.73 21.13
CA SER A 102 -17.65 20.21 21.66
C SER A 102 -16.47 20.68 20.79
N LYS A 103 -15.44 21.21 21.45
CA LYS A 103 -14.19 21.67 20.83
C LYS A 103 -13.46 20.52 20.13
N TYR A 104 -13.54 19.32 20.69
CA TYR A 104 -12.91 18.12 20.16
C TYR A 104 -13.94 17.14 19.64
N LEU A 105 -13.58 16.44 18.56
CA LEU A 105 -14.31 15.33 17.99
C LEU A 105 -13.46 14.07 18.08
N MET A 106 -14.09 12.99 18.52
CA MET A 106 -13.48 11.68 18.66
C MET A 106 -14.22 10.70 17.76
N PHE A 107 -13.45 9.95 16.97
CA PHE A 107 -13.98 8.93 16.09
C PHE A 107 -13.15 7.66 16.24
N PRO A 108 -13.74 6.47 16.12
CA PRO A 108 -12.96 5.24 16.00
C PRO A 108 -11.90 5.36 14.91
N TYR A 109 -10.69 4.88 15.17
CA TYR A 109 -9.57 4.95 14.24
C TYR A 109 -9.74 3.93 13.10
N LEU A 110 -10.47 4.36 12.08
CA LEU A 110 -10.79 3.52 10.94
C LEU A 110 -9.65 3.50 9.91
N THR A 111 -9.14 2.31 9.63
CA THR A 111 -8.11 2.06 8.62
C THR A 111 -8.75 1.47 7.36
N ARG A 112 -7.99 1.38 6.25
CA ARG A 112 -8.49 0.71 5.03
C ARG A 112 -8.74 -0.80 5.20
N PHE A 113 -8.31 -1.38 6.31
CA PHE A 113 -8.46 -2.79 6.66
C PHE A 113 -9.59 -3.01 7.68
N THR A 114 -9.88 -2.01 8.54
CA THR A 114 -10.96 -2.09 9.54
C THR A 114 -12.26 -1.42 9.07
N ASN A 115 -12.20 -0.57 8.03
CA ASN A 115 -13.37 0.18 7.55
C ASN A 115 -14.16 -0.56 6.47
N SER A 116 -15.16 -1.33 6.89
CA SER A 116 -16.07 -2.08 5.99
C SER A 116 -16.88 -1.18 5.04
N LYS A 117 -17.25 0.04 5.44
CA LYS A 117 -17.94 1.01 4.57
C LYS A 117 -17.04 1.47 3.43
N GLN A 118 -15.79 1.79 3.74
CA GLN A 118 -14.79 2.17 2.75
C GLN A 118 -14.46 0.99 1.82
N LEU A 119 -14.53 -0.24 2.31
CA LEU A 119 -14.40 -1.47 1.53
C LEU A 119 -15.49 -1.60 0.46
N LYS A 120 -16.76 -1.52 0.90
CA LYS A 120 -17.93 -1.54 0.01
C LYS A 120 -17.86 -0.43 -1.03
N ARG A 121 -17.44 0.77 -0.62
CA ARG A 121 -17.22 1.91 -1.52
C ARG A 121 -16.14 1.60 -2.56
N GLN A 122 -15.01 1.00 -2.18
CA GLN A 122 -13.95 0.62 -3.12
C GLN A 122 -14.42 -0.42 -4.15
N LEU A 123 -15.25 -1.38 -3.75
CA LEU A 123 -15.85 -2.36 -4.65
C LEU A 123 -16.85 -1.72 -5.62
N ALA A 124 -17.72 -0.83 -5.14
CA ALA A 124 -18.65 -0.09 -5.99
C ALA A 124 -17.91 0.78 -7.02
N GLN A 125 -16.84 1.46 -6.58
CA GLN A 125 -15.96 2.24 -7.46
C GLN A 125 -15.33 1.37 -8.53
N TYR A 126 -14.82 0.21 -8.14
CA TYR A 126 -14.21 -0.75 -9.06
C TYR A 126 -15.22 -1.21 -10.13
N ASN A 127 -16.46 -1.52 -9.75
CA ASN A 127 -17.50 -1.92 -10.70
C ASN A 127 -17.86 -0.78 -11.68
N CYS A 128 -17.95 0.47 -11.19
CA CYS A 128 -18.29 1.62 -12.03
C CYS A 128 -17.24 1.92 -13.11
N VAL A 129 -15.98 1.49 -12.93
CA VAL A 129 -14.96 1.58 -13.98
C VAL A 129 -15.39 0.80 -15.22
N PHE A 130 -16.02 -0.36 -15.06
CA PHE A 130 -16.45 -1.18 -16.19
C PHE A 130 -17.59 -0.53 -16.98
N GLU A 131 -18.55 0.09 -16.29
CA GLU A 131 -19.61 0.86 -16.95
C GLU A 131 -19.05 2.02 -17.77
N GLN A 132 -18.10 2.79 -17.20
CA GLN A 132 -17.49 3.92 -17.91
C GLN A 132 -16.63 3.49 -19.08
N THR A 133 -15.83 2.43 -18.90
CA THR A 133 -14.98 1.91 -19.97
C THR A 133 -15.82 1.30 -21.08
N ALA A 134 -16.91 0.60 -20.75
CA ALA A 134 -17.86 0.08 -21.72
C ALA A 134 -18.49 1.18 -22.57
N LYS A 135 -18.78 2.37 -22.02
CA LYS A 135 -19.28 3.51 -22.81
C LYS A 135 -18.25 4.04 -23.81
N LYS A 136 -16.95 3.98 -23.49
CA LYS A 136 -15.88 4.66 -24.23
C LYS A 136 -15.11 3.76 -25.20
N TYR A 137 -15.01 2.46 -24.91
CA TYR A 137 -14.09 1.57 -25.61
C TYR A 137 -14.78 0.27 -26.04
N LYS A 138 -14.40 -0.24 -27.22
CA LYS A 138 -14.91 -1.52 -27.76
C LYS A 138 -13.99 -2.70 -27.50
N TYR A 139 -12.69 -2.44 -27.35
CA TYR A 139 -11.64 -3.46 -27.23
C TYR A 139 -10.67 -3.13 -26.09
N GLY A 140 -9.98 -4.15 -25.61
CA GLY A 140 -8.91 -4.02 -24.64
C GLY A 140 -7.96 -5.20 -24.67
N VAL A 141 -6.96 -5.14 -23.80
CA VAL A 141 -5.99 -6.22 -23.57
C VAL A 141 -5.87 -6.45 -22.06
N HIS A 142 -5.92 -7.71 -21.65
CA HIS A 142 -5.54 -8.14 -20.32
C HIS A 142 -4.06 -8.57 -20.33
N LEU A 143 -3.25 -7.95 -19.47
CA LEU A 143 -1.83 -8.19 -19.30
C LEU A 143 -1.54 -8.58 -17.85
N THR A 144 -0.80 -9.66 -17.64
CA THR A 144 -0.30 -10.07 -16.32
C THR A 144 1.20 -9.85 -16.23
N LEU A 145 1.62 -8.92 -15.37
CA LEU A 145 3.02 -8.63 -15.08
C LEU A 145 3.47 -9.31 -13.79
N THR A 146 4.59 -10.02 -13.83
CA THR A 146 5.15 -10.75 -12.69
C THR A 146 6.54 -10.24 -12.32
N THR A 147 6.99 -10.61 -11.13
CA THR A 147 8.32 -10.24 -10.61
C THR A 147 9.27 -11.42 -10.76
N ASP A 148 10.48 -11.17 -11.23
CA ASP A 148 11.56 -12.15 -11.20
C ASP A 148 12.35 -11.97 -9.90
N PRO A 149 12.25 -12.90 -8.93
CA PRO A 149 12.90 -12.73 -7.62
C PRO A 149 14.42 -12.69 -7.71
N LYS A 150 15.03 -13.26 -8.76
CA LYS A 150 16.50 -13.32 -8.91
C LYS A 150 17.14 -11.94 -9.14
N ARG A 151 16.32 -10.91 -9.39
CA ARG A 151 16.78 -9.54 -9.66
C ARG A 151 16.94 -8.68 -8.40
N PHE A 152 16.56 -9.21 -7.24
CA PHE A 152 16.49 -8.45 -6.00
C PHE A 152 17.10 -9.25 -4.86
N ASP A 153 17.69 -8.54 -3.90
CA ASP A 153 18.33 -9.17 -2.74
C ASP A 153 17.30 -9.64 -1.70
N ASN A 154 16.06 -9.15 -1.81
CA ASN A 154 14.95 -9.51 -0.93
C ASN A 154 13.58 -9.08 -1.51
N ILE A 155 12.53 -9.61 -0.90
CA ILE A 155 11.14 -9.40 -1.30
C ILE A 155 10.65 -7.96 -1.09
N VAL A 156 11.19 -7.26 -0.09
CA VAL A 156 10.81 -5.86 0.19
C VAL A 156 11.26 -4.97 -0.94
N GLU A 157 12.50 -5.14 -1.40
CA GLU A 157 13.05 -4.42 -2.53
C GLU A 157 12.27 -4.73 -3.82
N ALA A 158 12.04 -6.02 -4.08
CA ALA A 158 11.29 -6.48 -5.25
C ALA A 158 9.90 -5.82 -5.34
N ASN A 159 9.15 -5.83 -4.22
CA ASN A 159 7.80 -5.28 -4.16
C ASN A 159 7.77 -3.74 -4.20
N LYS A 160 8.75 -3.05 -3.57
CA LYS A 160 8.90 -1.58 -3.66
C LYS A 160 9.26 -1.15 -5.09
N HIS A 161 10.15 -1.90 -5.75
CA HIS A 161 10.61 -1.59 -7.10
C HIS A 161 9.51 -1.73 -8.16
N PHE A 162 8.53 -2.62 -7.95
CA PHE A 162 7.44 -2.88 -8.88
C PHE A 162 6.71 -1.62 -9.34
N GLY A 163 6.41 -0.68 -8.43
CA GLY A 163 5.73 0.56 -8.79
C GLY A 163 6.56 1.45 -9.74
N LYS A 164 7.88 1.50 -9.52
CA LYS A 164 8.82 2.25 -10.38
C LYS A 164 8.90 1.60 -11.75
N ALA A 165 9.05 0.28 -11.80
CA ALA A 165 9.08 -0.48 -13.04
C ALA A 165 7.77 -0.35 -13.82
N PHE A 166 6.62 -0.48 -13.16
CA PHE A 166 5.30 -0.33 -13.77
C PHE A 166 5.13 1.06 -14.40
N ASN A 167 5.60 2.11 -13.73
CA ASN A 167 5.54 3.46 -14.29
C ASN A 167 6.43 3.62 -15.53
N ARG A 168 7.66 3.11 -15.50
CA ARG A 168 8.56 3.10 -16.67
C ARG A 168 7.96 2.32 -17.84
N PHE A 169 7.40 1.16 -17.56
CA PHE A 169 6.76 0.31 -18.56
C PHE A 169 5.56 1.00 -19.22
N MET A 170 4.66 1.59 -18.43
CA MET A 170 3.53 2.34 -18.96
C MET A 170 3.95 3.62 -19.70
N SER A 171 5.08 4.24 -19.35
CA SER A 171 5.67 5.35 -20.13
C SER A 171 6.25 4.88 -21.46
N PHE A 172 6.82 3.67 -21.50
CA PHE A 172 7.20 3.03 -22.75
C PHE A 172 5.97 2.78 -23.64
N LEU A 173 4.90 2.18 -23.09
CA LEU A 173 3.65 1.97 -23.83
C LEU A 173 3.05 3.28 -24.35
N ALA A 174 3.21 4.38 -23.61
CA ALA A 174 2.72 5.70 -24.03
C ALA A 174 3.34 6.18 -25.35
N LYS A 175 4.59 5.80 -25.65
CA LYS A 175 5.27 6.17 -26.89
C LYS A 175 4.58 5.58 -28.13
N TYR A 176 4.04 4.37 -27.98
CA TYR A 176 3.36 3.63 -29.04
C TYR A 176 1.83 3.81 -29.00
N ASN A 177 1.30 4.36 -27.91
CA ASN A 177 -0.10 4.70 -27.79
C ASN A 177 -0.33 6.15 -28.21
N LYS A 178 -0.78 6.36 -29.44
CA LYS A 178 -1.18 7.69 -29.92
C LYS A 178 -2.66 7.96 -29.62
N ASN A 179 -2.98 9.19 -29.20
CA ASN A 179 -4.35 9.69 -29.10
C ASN A 179 -4.91 10.06 -30.50
N SER A 180 -6.12 10.60 -30.54
CA SER A 180 -6.77 11.09 -31.78
C SER A 180 -5.93 12.08 -32.56
N ASP A 181 -5.11 12.88 -31.87
CA ASP A 181 -4.28 13.95 -32.46
C ASP A 181 -2.87 13.45 -32.82
N GLY A 182 -2.64 12.13 -32.80
CA GLY A 182 -1.33 11.54 -33.10
C GLY A 182 -0.25 11.74 -32.01
N LYS A 183 -0.62 12.29 -30.85
CA LYS A 183 0.30 12.57 -29.73
C LYS A 183 0.42 11.35 -28.81
N PRO A 184 1.63 11.06 -28.28
CA PRO A 184 1.82 10.01 -27.27
C PRO A 184 0.91 10.23 -26.06
N GLU A 185 0.20 9.18 -25.65
CA GLU A 185 -0.72 9.21 -24.53
C GLU A 185 -0.52 7.96 -23.68
N ARG A 186 -0.57 8.09 -22.35
CA ARG A 186 -0.52 6.92 -21.47
C ARG A 186 -1.80 6.06 -21.66
N PRO A 187 -1.67 4.74 -21.91
CA PRO A 187 -2.83 3.87 -22.09
C PRO A 187 -3.79 3.94 -20.90
N LYS A 188 -5.09 3.90 -21.16
CA LYS A 188 -6.10 3.86 -20.10
C LYS A 188 -6.17 2.46 -19.54
N TYR A 189 -6.05 2.32 -18.23
CA TYR A 189 -5.93 1.02 -17.59
C TYR A 189 -6.62 0.94 -16.23
N LEU A 190 -6.94 -0.30 -15.84
CA LEU A 190 -7.30 -0.75 -14.50
C LEU A 190 -6.35 -1.88 -14.11
N ALA A 191 -5.62 -1.75 -13.01
CA ALA A 191 -4.68 -2.75 -12.53
C ALA A 191 -5.05 -3.23 -11.15
N ALA A 192 -5.34 -4.52 -11.00
CA ALA A 192 -5.47 -5.21 -9.73
C ALA A 192 -4.11 -5.81 -9.35
N TYR A 193 -3.68 -5.55 -8.11
CA TYR A 193 -2.44 -6.09 -7.57
C TYR A 193 -2.76 -7.35 -6.78
N GLU A 194 -1.92 -8.36 -6.92
CA GLU A 194 -2.01 -9.64 -6.21
C GLU A 194 -0.64 -10.01 -5.65
N TYR A 195 -0.59 -10.51 -4.41
CA TYR A 195 0.61 -11.19 -3.91
C TYR A 195 0.49 -12.69 -4.16
N THR A 196 1.52 -13.27 -4.75
CA THR A 196 1.63 -14.73 -4.85
C THR A 196 1.78 -15.36 -3.46
N LYS A 197 1.66 -16.69 -3.38
CA LYS A 197 2.00 -17.44 -2.16
C LYS A 197 3.44 -17.18 -1.71
N SER A 198 4.35 -16.91 -2.65
CA SER A 198 5.74 -16.55 -2.35
C SER A 198 5.94 -15.10 -1.88
N GLY A 199 4.87 -14.29 -1.80
CA GLY A 199 4.90 -12.88 -1.39
C GLY A 199 5.35 -11.89 -2.46
N LEU A 200 5.64 -12.36 -3.68
CA LEU A 200 5.99 -11.51 -4.81
C LEU A 200 4.75 -10.86 -5.42
N LEU A 201 4.86 -9.58 -5.72
CA LEU A 201 3.79 -8.79 -6.31
C LEU A 201 3.61 -9.11 -7.81
N HIS A 202 2.38 -9.42 -8.17
CA HIS A 202 1.86 -9.55 -9.52
C HIS A 202 0.83 -8.43 -9.80
N ALA A 203 0.67 -8.06 -11.06
CA ALA A 203 -0.38 -7.14 -11.48
C ALA A 203 -1.16 -7.70 -12.67
N HIS A 204 -2.48 -7.81 -12.50
CA HIS A 204 -3.44 -8.10 -13.55
C HIS A 204 -4.01 -6.78 -14.07
N ILE A 205 -3.73 -6.46 -15.32
CA ILE A 205 -3.93 -5.12 -15.88
C ILE A 205 -4.83 -5.22 -17.10
N LEU A 206 -5.98 -4.55 -17.06
CA LEU A 206 -6.79 -4.31 -18.25
C LEU A 206 -6.38 -2.97 -18.85
N ILE A 207 -5.98 -2.99 -20.12
CA ILE A 207 -5.69 -1.80 -20.92
C ILE A 207 -6.80 -1.64 -21.95
N PHE A 208 -7.50 -0.51 -21.92
CA PHE A 208 -8.67 -0.25 -22.76
C PHE A 208 -8.33 0.54 -24.02
N GLY A 209 -9.14 0.38 -25.06
CA GLY A 209 -9.03 1.10 -26.33
C GLY A 209 -8.06 0.50 -27.33
N LYS A 210 -7.51 -0.70 -27.04
CA LYS A 210 -6.55 -1.39 -27.91
C LYS A 210 -6.96 -2.83 -28.11
N LYS A 211 -7.04 -3.27 -29.38
CA LYS A 211 -7.26 -4.68 -29.74
C LYS A 211 -5.98 -5.52 -29.54
N TYR A 212 -4.83 -4.86 -29.64
CA TYR A 212 -3.50 -5.43 -29.54
C TYR A 212 -2.55 -4.38 -28.96
N LEU A 213 -1.65 -4.79 -28.07
CA LEU A 213 -0.64 -3.90 -27.49
C LEU A 213 0.62 -3.87 -28.35
N MET A 214 1.28 -5.03 -28.47
CA MET A 214 2.48 -5.30 -29.26
C MET A 214 2.88 -6.77 -29.06
N ASP A 215 3.96 -7.20 -29.70
CA ASP A 215 4.44 -8.58 -29.63
C ASP A 215 4.88 -8.95 -28.20
N GLN A 216 4.49 -10.13 -27.72
CA GLN A 216 4.76 -10.57 -26.36
C GLN A 216 6.27 -10.59 -26.03
N LYS A 217 7.14 -10.91 -26.99
CA LYS A 217 8.60 -10.89 -26.78
C LYS A 217 9.08 -9.45 -26.53
N LEU A 218 8.54 -8.49 -27.28
CA LEU A 218 8.84 -7.07 -27.06
C LEU A 218 8.36 -6.60 -25.69
N ILE A 219 7.12 -6.92 -25.31
CA ILE A 219 6.60 -6.53 -23.98
C ILE A 219 7.47 -7.14 -22.87
N THR A 220 7.82 -8.42 -23.00
CA THR A 220 8.64 -9.16 -22.02
C THR A 220 10.03 -8.55 -21.90
N ARG A 221 10.68 -8.27 -23.03
CA ARG A 221 11.98 -7.58 -23.06
C ARG A 221 11.92 -6.24 -22.35
N GLU A 222 10.88 -5.46 -22.60
CA GLU A 222 10.72 -4.11 -22.02
C GLU A 222 10.39 -4.15 -20.53
N TRP A 223 9.59 -5.12 -20.08
CA TRP A 223 9.33 -5.33 -18.67
C TRP A 223 10.59 -5.76 -17.90
N SER A 224 11.37 -6.65 -18.51
CA SER A 224 12.69 -7.03 -18.00
C SER A 224 13.65 -5.82 -17.96
N ARG A 225 13.67 -5.00 -19.03
CA ARG A 225 14.47 -3.76 -19.10
C ARG A 225 14.06 -2.72 -18.04
N CYS A 226 12.79 -2.71 -17.63
CA CYS A 226 12.33 -1.89 -16.51
C CYS A 226 12.88 -2.34 -15.16
N GLY A 227 13.52 -3.52 -15.10
CA GLY A 227 14.25 -4.05 -13.95
C GLY A 227 13.39 -4.85 -12.98
N GLN A 228 12.22 -5.38 -13.40
CA GLN A 228 11.31 -6.09 -12.49
C GLN A 228 11.22 -7.58 -12.74
N GLY A 229 10.95 -8.01 -13.97
CA GLY A 229 10.74 -9.43 -14.21
C GLY A 229 10.20 -9.75 -15.59
N GLN A 230 9.34 -10.77 -15.62
CA GLN A 230 8.79 -11.35 -16.84
C GLN A 230 7.29 -11.12 -16.94
N ILE A 231 6.73 -11.51 -18.09
CA ILE A 231 5.30 -11.41 -18.38
C ILE A 231 4.74 -12.80 -18.39
N ALA A 232 3.70 -13.02 -17.60
CA ALA A 232 3.05 -14.31 -17.56
C ALA A 232 2.12 -14.49 -18.77
N HIS A 233 1.21 -13.53 -18.99
CA HIS A 233 0.18 -13.68 -20.01
C HIS A 233 -0.27 -12.36 -20.65
N ILE A 234 -0.73 -12.46 -21.89
CA ILE A 234 -1.41 -11.40 -22.64
C ILE A 234 -2.64 -11.97 -23.36
N TYR A 235 -3.79 -11.34 -23.17
CA TYR A 235 -5.06 -11.76 -23.75
C TYR A 235 -5.81 -10.59 -24.37
N GLY A 236 -6.40 -10.79 -25.54
CA GLY A 236 -7.33 -9.80 -26.11
C GLY A 236 -8.70 -9.92 -25.46
N ILE A 237 -9.33 -8.78 -25.15
CA ILE A 237 -10.69 -8.69 -24.62
C ILE A 237 -11.54 -7.75 -25.47
N ARG A 238 -12.85 -7.97 -25.47
CA ARG A 238 -13.84 -7.12 -26.16
C ARG A 238 -15.03 -6.85 -25.26
N ARG A 239 -15.71 -5.73 -25.53
CA ARG A 239 -16.90 -5.31 -24.79
C ARG A 239 -18.13 -6.09 -25.26
N GLU A 240 -18.90 -6.62 -24.31
CA GLU A 240 -20.26 -7.13 -24.47
C GLU A 240 -21.15 -6.54 -23.37
N GLY A 241 -22.02 -5.58 -23.73
CA GLY A 241 -22.73 -4.77 -22.74
C GLY A 241 -21.75 -4.02 -21.83
N ILE A 242 -21.88 -4.25 -20.51
CA ILE A 242 -20.95 -3.73 -19.49
C ILE A 242 -19.77 -4.68 -19.20
N ASN A 243 -19.77 -5.87 -19.78
CA ASN A 243 -18.80 -6.92 -19.52
C ASN A 243 -17.65 -6.86 -20.52
N TRP A 244 -16.45 -7.20 -20.04
CA TRP A 244 -15.27 -7.38 -20.88
C TRP A 244 -14.99 -8.88 -21.02
N VAL A 245 -15.36 -9.45 -22.16
CA VAL A 245 -15.18 -10.87 -22.43
C VAL A 245 -13.87 -11.13 -23.14
N TYR A 246 -13.29 -12.30 -22.88
CA TYR A 246 -12.07 -12.70 -23.58
C TYR A 246 -12.38 -13.13 -25.02
N ASN A 247 -11.39 -12.94 -25.88
CA ASN A 247 -11.40 -13.51 -27.22
C ASN A 247 -11.06 -15.02 -27.14
N ARG A 248 -10.44 -15.59 -28.20
CA ARG A 248 -10.09 -17.01 -28.24
C ARG A 248 -9.19 -17.45 -27.08
N ASN A 249 -8.10 -16.71 -26.83
CA ASN A 249 -7.18 -16.98 -25.73
C ASN A 249 -7.66 -16.32 -24.44
N ARG A 250 -7.68 -17.07 -23.34
CA ARG A 250 -8.19 -16.63 -22.03
C ARG A 250 -7.56 -17.42 -20.89
N PRO A 251 -7.57 -16.88 -19.65
CA PRO A 251 -7.14 -17.61 -18.45
C PRO A 251 -7.92 -18.91 -18.26
N GLU A 252 -7.29 -19.90 -17.62
CA GLU A 252 -7.86 -21.23 -17.45
C GLU A 252 -9.17 -21.21 -16.67
N GLU A 253 -9.24 -20.39 -15.62
CA GLU A 253 -10.42 -20.25 -14.77
C GLU A 253 -11.62 -19.65 -15.53
N VAL A 254 -11.37 -18.98 -16.66
CA VAL A 254 -12.44 -18.50 -17.55
C VAL A 254 -12.83 -19.58 -18.56
N LYS A 255 -11.92 -20.50 -18.92
CA LYS A 255 -12.23 -21.64 -19.77
C LYS A 255 -13.08 -22.68 -19.04
N THR A 256 -12.77 -22.93 -17.77
CA THR A 256 -13.52 -23.88 -16.93
C THR A 256 -14.88 -23.34 -16.47
N GLY A 257 -15.16 -22.05 -16.72
CA GLY A 257 -16.43 -21.41 -16.36
C GLY A 257 -16.50 -20.88 -14.93
N GLU A 258 -15.40 -20.92 -14.16
CA GLU A 258 -15.34 -20.34 -12.80
C GLU A 258 -15.60 -18.83 -12.82
N TYR A 259 -15.12 -18.13 -13.85
CA TYR A 259 -15.41 -16.71 -14.10
C TYR A 259 -15.94 -16.50 -15.52
N LYS A 260 -16.99 -15.68 -15.66
CA LYS A 260 -17.64 -15.49 -16.97
C LYS A 260 -16.88 -14.51 -17.87
N ASN A 261 -16.19 -13.54 -17.27
CA ASN A 261 -15.59 -12.42 -17.98
C ASN A 261 -14.38 -11.84 -17.22
N ALA A 262 -13.65 -10.92 -17.86
CA ALA A 262 -12.49 -10.27 -17.29
C ALA A 262 -12.83 -9.39 -16.07
N ASN A 263 -14.06 -8.86 -15.99
CA ASN A 263 -14.50 -8.05 -14.85
C ASN A 263 -14.50 -8.90 -13.58
N GLU A 264 -15.19 -10.04 -13.63
CA GLU A 264 -15.29 -11.04 -12.56
C GLU A 264 -13.91 -11.62 -12.23
N TYR A 265 -13.13 -11.98 -13.26
CA TYR A 265 -11.79 -12.52 -13.08
C TYR A 265 -10.87 -11.55 -12.32
N LEU A 266 -10.80 -10.26 -12.67
CA LEU A 266 -9.99 -9.31 -11.88
C LEU A 266 -10.62 -9.01 -10.52
N LYS A 267 -11.96 -9.03 -10.42
CA LYS A 267 -12.67 -8.77 -9.16
C LYS A 267 -12.29 -9.79 -8.09
N LYS A 268 -11.98 -11.04 -8.48
CA LYS A 268 -11.52 -12.08 -7.54
C LYS A 268 -10.32 -11.64 -6.72
N TYR A 269 -9.34 -10.98 -7.35
CA TYR A 269 -8.13 -10.51 -6.66
C TYR A 269 -8.42 -9.35 -5.72
N LEU A 270 -9.37 -8.49 -6.09
CA LEU A 270 -9.84 -7.47 -5.17
C LEU A 270 -10.55 -8.12 -3.98
N VAL A 271 -11.60 -8.92 -4.20
CA VAL A 271 -12.38 -9.58 -3.15
C VAL A 271 -11.48 -10.40 -2.22
N LYS A 272 -10.63 -11.27 -2.77
CA LYS A 272 -9.69 -12.08 -1.98
C LYS A 272 -8.83 -11.22 -1.05
N THR A 273 -8.30 -10.10 -1.55
CA THR A 273 -7.42 -9.22 -0.76
C THR A 273 -8.16 -8.34 0.23
N LEU A 274 -9.46 -8.18 0.04
CA LEU A 274 -10.36 -7.45 0.95
C LEU A 274 -10.88 -8.32 2.10
N TYR A 275 -10.99 -9.65 1.92
CA TYR A 275 -11.58 -10.56 2.91
C TYR A 275 -10.59 -11.57 3.52
N SER A 276 -9.41 -11.78 2.92
CA SER A 276 -8.36 -12.63 3.48
C SER A 276 -7.40 -11.78 4.30
N GLU A 277 -7.38 -11.96 5.62
CA GLU A 277 -6.39 -11.29 6.49
C GLU A 277 -4.95 -11.65 6.09
N LEU A 278 -4.74 -12.90 5.67
CA LEU A 278 -3.45 -13.39 5.21
C LEU A 278 -2.97 -12.60 3.99
N ASP A 279 -3.85 -12.34 3.03
CA ASP A 279 -3.50 -11.52 1.86
C ASP A 279 -3.40 -10.04 2.25
N GLY A 280 -4.29 -9.56 3.14
CA GLY A 280 -4.28 -8.22 3.71
C GLY A 280 -2.95 -7.84 4.39
N SER A 281 -2.32 -8.79 5.07
CA SER A 281 -1.02 -8.61 5.75
C SER A 281 0.06 -8.10 4.80
N MET A 282 0.10 -8.58 3.55
CA MET A 282 1.08 -8.15 2.55
C MET A 282 0.79 -6.73 2.02
N TYR A 283 -0.48 -6.38 1.80
CA TYR A 283 -0.85 -5.02 1.42
C TYR A 283 -0.51 -4.03 2.52
N TRP A 284 -0.78 -4.41 3.78
CA TRP A 284 -0.44 -3.61 4.95
C TRP A 284 1.08 -3.40 5.05
N SER A 285 1.84 -4.50 5.05
CA SER A 285 3.30 -4.48 5.18
C SER A 285 3.95 -3.57 4.13
N MET A 286 3.56 -3.70 2.87
CA MET A 286 4.14 -2.97 1.74
C MET A 286 3.48 -1.61 1.44
N ASN A 287 2.48 -1.19 2.21
CA ASN A 287 1.61 -0.03 1.90
C ASN A 287 0.98 -0.07 0.49
N LYS A 288 0.78 -1.26 -0.08
CA LYS A 288 0.33 -1.38 -1.47
C LYS A 288 -1.17 -1.15 -1.55
N ARG A 289 -1.66 -0.45 -2.56
CA ARG A 289 -3.11 -0.36 -2.86
C ARG A 289 -3.57 -1.68 -3.49
N PHE A 290 -4.82 -2.09 -3.24
CA PHE A 290 -5.39 -3.29 -3.86
C PHE A 290 -5.47 -3.18 -5.38
N TYR A 291 -5.84 -2.00 -5.87
CA TYR A 291 -5.88 -1.70 -7.29
C TYR A 291 -5.50 -0.24 -7.57
N THR A 292 -5.26 0.06 -8.84
CA THR A 292 -5.09 1.42 -9.34
C THR A 292 -5.70 1.55 -10.73
N MET A 293 -6.07 2.76 -11.12
CA MET A 293 -6.68 3.02 -12.42
C MET A 293 -6.20 4.35 -12.97
N SER A 294 -6.37 4.53 -14.28
CA SER A 294 -6.18 5.83 -14.94
C SER A 294 -7.16 6.88 -14.41
N LYS A 295 -6.68 8.11 -14.18
CA LYS A 295 -7.50 9.22 -13.64
C LYS A 295 -8.75 9.50 -14.48
N SER A 296 -8.68 9.34 -15.80
CA SER A 296 -9.80 9.53 -16.73
C SER A 296 -10.88 8.44 -16.67
N LEU A 297 -10.63 7.35 -15.94
CA LEU A 297 -11.58 6.27 -15.67
C LEU A 297 -12.17 6.37 -14.25
N LYS A 298 -11.76 7.40 -13.49
CA LYS A 298 -12.20 7.60 -12.14
C LYS A 298 -13.65 8.09 -12.16
N PRO A 299 -14.60 7.37 -11.56
CA PRO A 299 -15.99 7.82 -11.44
C PRO A 299 -16.14 9.20 -10.83
N ASP A 300 -17.13 9.95 -11.30
CA ASP A 300 -17.46 11.29 -10.78
C ASP A 300 -17.80 11.24 -9.29
N MET A 301 -18.47 10.18 -8.82
CA MET A 301 -18.69 9.91 -7.38
C MET A 301 -17.39 9.79 -6.54
N MET A 302 -16.22 9.68 -7.19
CA MET A 302 -14.90 9.68 -6.55
C MET A 302 -14.18 11.03 -6.66
N THR A 303 -14.70 11.98 -7.43
CA THR A 303 -14.23 13.36 -7.33
C THR A 303 -14.62 13.85 -5.95
N LYS A 304 -13.62 14.00 -5.08
CA LYS A 304 -13.85 14.63 -3.79
C LYS A 304 -14.21 16.07 -4.11
N ALA A 305 -15.29 16.59 -3.52
CA ALA A 305 -15.50 18.02 -3.48
C ALA A 305 -14.20 18.70 -3.03
N LYS A 306 -13.87 19.86 -3.59
CA LYS A 306 -12.75 20.66 -3.08
C LYS A 306 -12.92 20.73 -1.56
N PRO A 307 -11.88 20.41 -0.78
CA PRO A 307 -12.01 20.46 0.67
C PRO A 307 -12.53 21.86 1.00
N ALA A 308 -13.62 21.92 1.76
CA ALA A 308 -14.00 23.16 2.42
C ALA A 308 -12.78 23.68 3.20
N GLU A 309 -12.78 24.96 3.58
CA GLU A 309 -11.78 25.53 4.47
C GLU A 309 -11.39 24.55 5.57
N LYS A 310 -10.11 24.55 5.98
CA LYS A 310 -9.63 23.64 7.03
C LYS A 310 -10.52 23.83 8.26
N MET A 311 -11.38 22.84 8.53
CA MET A 311 -12.34 22.90 9.64
C MET A 311 -11.77 22.32 10.94
N TYR A 312 -10.76 21.46 10.82
CA TYR A 312 -10.23 20.69 11.95
C TYR A 312 -8.70 20.62 11.93
N ASN A 313 -8.10 20.61 13.12
CA ASN A 313 -6.72 20.24 13.36
C ASN A 313 -6.64 18.79 13.84
N PHE A 314 -5.70 18.03 13.31
CA PHE A 314 -5.38 16.71 13.85
C PHE A 314 -4.65 16.86 15.17
N VAL A 315 -5.20 16.28 16.23
CA VAL A 315 -4.62 16.35 17.58
C VAL A 315 -3.76 15.12 17.84
N GLY A 316 -4.31 13.93 17.57
CA GLY A 316 -3.60 12.69 17.83
C GLY A 316 -4.48 11.45 17.63
N ILE A 317 -3.86 10.31 17.90
CA ILE A 317 -4.54 9.02 18.05
C ILE A 317 -4.35 8.61 19.50
N TRP A 318 -5.44 8.29 20.18
CA TRP A 318 -5.50 7.94 21.60
C TRP A 318 -6.13 6.56 21.74
N THR A 319 -5.61 5.72 22.61
CA THR A 319 -6.26 4.44 22.95
C THR A 319 -7.38 4.65 23.96
N ASP A 320 -8.32 3.70 24.07
CA ASP A 320 -9.35 3.73 25.11
C ASP A 320 -8.72 3.77 26.52
N ASP A 321 -7.62 3.06 26.74
CA ASP A 321 -6.86 3.10 28.00
C ASP A 321 -6.22 4.47 28.29
N GLU A 322 -5.78 5.19 27.25
CA GLU A 322 -5.24 6.55 27.39
C GLU A 322 -6.33 7.60 27.60
N LEU A 323 -7.60 7.27 27.32
CA LEU A 323 -8.77 8.11 27.53
C LEU A 323 -9.41 7.82 28.89
N THR A 324 -8.61 8.01 29.94
CA THR A 324 -9.09 7.94 31.33
C THR A 324 -10.24 8.93 31.56
N VAL A 325 -10.98 8.74 32.66
CA VAL A 325 -12.11 9.62 33.02
C VAL A 325 -11.68 11.10 33.06
N ASN A 326 -10.48 11.40 33.55
CA ASN A 326 -9.97 12.77 33.63
C ASN A 326 -9.51 13.30 32.27
N VAL A 327 -8.83 12.48 31.46
CA VAL A 327 -8.40 12.87 30.11
C VAL A 327 -9.61 13.11 29.20
N ASP A 328 -10.60 12.20 29.21
CA ASP A 328 -11.85 12.35 28.47
C ASP A 328 -12.67 13.54 28.99
N GLY A 329 -12.74 13.73 30.32
CA GLY A 329 -13.33 14.91 30.94
C GLY A 329 -12.69 16.21 30.47
N ALA A 330 -11.36 16.25 30.36
CA ALA A 330 -10.61 17.39 29.86
C ALA A 330 -10.88 17.70 28.38
N PHE A 331 -11.02 16.66 27.54
CA PHE A 331 -11.47 16.82 26.15
C PHE A 331 -12.90 17.38 26.09
N LYS A 332 -13.83 16.85 26.87
CA LYS A 332 -15.23 17.31 26.94
C LYS A 332 -15.36 18.75 27.44
N ALA A 333 -14.53 19.14 28.41
CA ALA A 333 -14.45 20.51 28.92
C ALA A 333 -13.79 21.49 27.93
N GLY A 334 -13.18 20.99 26.85
CA GLY A 334 -12.57 21.83 25.82
C GLY A 334 -11.22 22.44 26.24
N LEU A 335 -10.52 21.85 27.20
CA LEU A 335 -9.23 22.35 27.66
C LEU A 335 -8.20 22.43 26.51
N PRO A 336 -7.23 23.35 26.55
CA PRO A 336 -6.13 23.38 25.59
C PRO A 336 -5.38 22.04 25.54
N TYR A 337 -5.03 21.55 24.35
CA TYR A 337 -4.37 20.24 24.20
C TYR A 337 -3.08 20.10 25.02
N LYS A 338 -2.34 21.19 25.24
CA LYS A 338 -1.14 21.19 26.09
C LYS A 338 -1.45 20.82 27.54
N GLU A 339 -2.61 21.19 28.06
CA GLU A 339 -3.06 20.88 29.42
C GLU A 339 -3.56 19.44 29.50
N ILE A 340 -4.36 19.01 28.53
CA ILE A 340 -4.81 17.61 28.42
C ILE A 340 -3.60 16.66 28.41
N LYS A 341 -2.54 17.02 27.67
CA LYS A 341 -1.31 16.25 27.61
C LYS A 341 -0.56 16.21 28.95
N LYS A 342 -0.65 17.26 29.79
CA LYS A 342 -0.05 17.24 31.13
C LYS A 342 -0.79 16.28 32.04
N ILE A 343 -2.13 16.36 32.07
CA ILE A 343 -2.99 15.44 32.83
C ILE A 343 -2.63 14.00 32.50
N PHE A 344 -2.56 13.67 31.20
CA PHE A 344 -2.18 12.33 30.75
C PHE A 344 -0.79 11.88 31.23
N ILE A 345 0.21 12.78 31.21
CA ILE A 345 1.57 12.45 31.66
C ILE A 345 1.62 12.26 33.18
N GLU A 346 0.89 13.06 33.94
CA GLU A 346 0.81 12.97 35.40
C GLU A 346 0.17 11.65 35.82
N GLU A 347 -0.98 11.28 35.23
CA GLU A 347 -1.64 10.01 35.54
C GLU A 347 -0.80 8.78 35.21
N ARG A 348 -0.06 8.80 34.09
CA ARG A 348 0.85 7.69 33.76
C ARG A 348 2.00 7.59 34.75
N ARG A 349 2.50 8.72 35.23
CA ARG A 349 3.57 8.73 36.24
C ARG A 349 3.09 8.09 37.53
N ASP A 350 1.87 8.38 37.96
CA ASP A 350 1.27 7.84 39.18
C ASP A 350 0.97 6.32 39.07
N GLN A 351 0.57 5.87 37.88
CA GLN A 351 0.43 4.44 37.56
C GLN A 351 1.77 3.68 37.61
N GLU A 352 2.84 4.29 37.11
CA GLU A 352 4.18 3.68 37.08
C GLU A 352 4.89 3.73 38.44
N SER A 353 4.57 4.71 39.31
CA SER A 353 5.12 4.80 40.67
C SER A 353 4.40 3.94 41.71
N GLY A 354 3.34 3.21 41.34
CA GLY A 354 2.61 2.31 42.24
C GLY A 354 1.84 3.03 43.35
N THR A 355 1.68 4.35 43.25
CA THR A 355 0.95 5.18 44.21
C THR A 355 -0.51 5.31 43.78
N TYR A 356 -1.26 4.22 43.88
CA TYR A 356 -2.70 4.33 44.09
C TYR A 356 -2.96 4.18 45.59
N VAL A 357 -3.42 5.25 46.23
CA VAL A 357 -4.01 5.24 47.58
C VAL A 357 -5.49 4.97 47.46
#